data_AF-A0A257A7W1-F1
#
_entry.id   AF-A0A257A7W1-F1
#
_cell.length_a   1.000
_cell.length_b   1.000
_cell.length_c   1.000
_cell.angle_alpha   90.00
_cell.angle_beta   90.00
_cell.angle_gamma   90.00
#
_symmetry.space_group_name_H-M   'P 1'
#
loop_
_entity.id
_entity.type
_entity.pdbx_description
1 polymer ?
#
loop_
_entity_poly.entity_id
_entity_poly.type
_entity_poly.pdbx_seq_one_letter_code
_entity_poly.pdbx_strand_id
1 'polypeptide(L)'
;MNEKYRISLISVISATLASSLTAIGSEGVVYLGLIYVPLREHYVAAIPYFFILLSLWIVYVNALKGKLKPIILATITCLIGFYFCLITTISTMSQKVFENYVSFGINSLLVITGSSYLMYKYNVSKKMFSYFSSRDTIDKISVSAAFLVLGVSRILVRSVYLPVSLSFLFLSWIVTFIILRSSPLMETNMMLNFELFMCSTAVFAWINMVYLILLRAIL
;
A
#
# COMPACT_ATOMS: atom_id res chain seq x y z
N MET A 1 -7.94 12.63 -16.99
CA MET A 1 -8.33 12.44 -15.57
C MET A 1 -9.00 13.72 -15.09
N ASN A 2 -10.18 13.64 -14.47
CA ASN A 2 -10.96 14.79 -14.00
C ASN A 2 -10.12 15.67 -13.04
N GLU A 3 -10.22 17.00 -13.13
CA GLU A 3 -9.45 17.94 -12.32
C GLU A 3 -9.65 17.71 -10.82
N LYS A 4 -10.89 17.40 -10.41
CA LYS A 4 -11.22 17.01 -9.02
C LYS A 4 -10.46 15.77 -8.55
N TYR A 5 -10.24 14.79 -9.43
CA TYR A 5 -9.47 13.60 -9.11
C TYR A 5 -7.98 13.89 -9.02
N ARG A 6 -7.46 14.83 -9.82
CA ARG A 6 -6.06 15.27 -9.72
C ARG A 6 -5.79 15.93 -8.37
N ILE A 7 -6.67 16.83 -7.92
CA ILE A 7 -6.56 17.47 -6.59
C ILE A 7 -6.57 16.42 -5.48
N SER A 8 -7.50 15.45 -5.57
CA SER A 8 -7.60 14.36 -4.60
C SER A 8 -6.34 13.51 -4.57
N LEU A 9 -5.79 13.15 -5.74
CA LEU A 9 -4.55 12.39 -5.86
C LEU A 9 -3.35 13.15 -5.27
N ILE A 10 -3.21 14.44 -5.59
CA ILE A 10 -2.14 15.28 -5.04
C ILE A 10 -2.22 15.31 -3.52
N SER A 11 -3.42 15.47 -2.96
CA SER A 11 -3.59 15.45 -1.49
C SER A 11 -3.13 14.12 -0.86
N VAL A 12 -3.41 12.99 -1.52
CA VAL A 12 -2.99 11.68 -1.04
C VAL A 12 -1.47 11.56 -1.09
N ILE A 13 -0.85 11.98 -2.19
CA ILE A 13 0.61 11.99 -2.35
C ILE A 13 1.26 12.89 -1.30
N SER A 14 0.73 14.10 -1.08
CA SER A 14 1.23 15.02 -0.05
C SER A 14 1.15 14.42 1.35
N ALA A 15 0.03 13.78 1.71
CA ALA A 15 -0.11 13.11 3.00
C ALA A 15 0.82 11.90 3.14
N THR A 16 1.04 11.16 2.07
CA THR A 16 2.00 10.04 2.01
C THR A 16 3.42 10.55 2.29
N LEU A 17 3.84 11.59 1.58
CA LEU A 17 5.16 12.20 1.73
C LEU A 17 5.36 12.77 3.13
N ALA A 18 4.41 13.58 3.63
CA ALA A 18 4.47 14.15 4.97
C ALA A 18 4.56 13.07 6.05
N SER A 19 3.76 12.01 5.94
CA SER A 19 3.79 10.88 6.86
C SER A 19 5.12 10.13 6.80
N SER A 20 5.66 9.90 5.60
CA SER A 20 6.96 9.23 5.45
C SER A 20 8.13 10.05 5.98
N LEU A 21 8.19 11.34 5.67
CA LEU A 21 9.27 12.23 6.11
C LEU A 21 9.26 12.39 7.62
N THR A 22 8.06 12.51 8.20
CA THR A 22 7.90 12.55 9.66
C THR A 22 8.40 11.26 10.29
N ALA A 23 7.91 10.10 9.84
CA ALA A 23 8.32 8.81 10.40
C ALA A 23 9.84 8.53 10.25
N ILE A 24 10.47 8.99 9.16
CA ILE A 24 11.92 8.90 8.96
C ILE A 24 12.66 9.81 9.94
N GLY A 25 12.19 11.05 10.12
CA GLY A 25 12.91 12.08 10.88
C GLY A 25 12.78 11.94 12.39
N SER A 26 11.60 11.57 12.91
CA SER A 26 11.35 11.51 14.36
C SER A 26 11.50 10.11 14.96
N GLU A 27 11.58 9.07 14.12
CA GLU A 27 11.42 7.66 14.52
C GLU A 27 10.13 7.46 15.33
N GLY A 28 9.81 6.26 15.81
CA GLY A 28 8.65 6.14 16.69
C GLY A 28 8.09 4.75 16.88
N VAL A 29 7.10 4.69 17.75
CA VAL A 29 6.30 3.50 18.03
C VAL A 29 4.86 3.81 17.72
N VAL A 30 4.21 2.92 16.99
CA VAL A 30 2.78 2.98 16.74
C VAL A 30 2.10 1.97 17.65
N TYR A 31 1.18 2.45 18.47
CA TYR A 31 0.34 1.63 19.34
C TYR A 31 -1.07 1.47 18.76
N LEU A 32 -1.63 0.28 18.93
CA LEU A 32 -3.02 -0.05 18.57
C LEU A 32 -3.37 0.31 17.11
N GLY A 33 -2.40 0.27 16.20
CA GLY A 33 -2.55 0.63 14.79
C GLY A 33 -2.51 2.13 14.49
N LEU A 34 -3.12 2.98 15.32
CA LEU A 34 -3.41 4.38 14.96
C LEU A 34 -2.64 5.42 15.78
N ILE A 35 -2.04 5.04 16.91
CA ILE A 35 -1.43 5.98 17.85
C ILE A 35 0.07 6.02 17.61
N TYR A 36 0.54 6.96 16.81
CA TYR A 36 1.95 7.18 16.54
C TYR A 36 2.56 8.09 17.61
N VAL A 37 3.56 7.54 18.31
CA VAL A 37 4.34 8.24 19.32
C VAL A 37 5.77 8.39 18.80
N PRO A 38 6.18 9.60 18.39
CA PRO A 38 7.55 9.85 17.96
C PRO A 38 8.49 9.85 19.18
N LEU A 39 9.71 9.38 18.95
CA LEU A 39 10.74 9.31 20.00
C LEU A 39 11.50 10.62 20.15
N ARG A 40 11.54 11.42 19.09
CA ARG A 40 12.09 12.76 19.09
C ARG A 40 10.95 13.75 18.89
N GLU A 41 10.92 14.77 19.74
CA GLU A 41 10.03 15.93 19.59
C GLU A 41 8.55 15.56 19.49
N HIS A 42 7.89 15.31 20.62
CA HIS A 42 6.51 14.82 20.68
C HIS A 42 5.47 15.62 19.87
N TYR A 43 5.70 16.92 19.67
CA TYR A 43 4.81 17.77 18.88
C TYR A 43 4.79 17.41 17.38
N VAL A 44 5.84 16.76 16.87
CA VAL A 44 5.97 16.34 15.47
C VAL A 44 4.93 15.28 15.10
N ALA A 45 4.38 14.56 16.09
CA ALA A 45 3.29 13.61 15.90
C ALA A 45 2.07 14.25 15.21
N ALA A 46 1.79 15.53 15.47
CA ALA A 46 0.62 16.21 14.93
C ALA A 46 0.65 16.37 13.40
N ILE A 47 1.84 16.38 12.80
CA ILE A 47 2.05 16.60 11.36
C ILE A 47 1.36 15.50 10.53
N PRO A 48 1.70 14.20 10.68
CA PRO A 48 1.04 13.15 9.90
C PRO A 48 -0.48 13.14 10.09
N TYR A 49 -0.98 13.33 11.32
CA TYR A 49 -2.43 13.38 11.56
C TYR A 49 -3.11 14.53 10.81
N PHE A 50 -2.53 15.73 10.85
CA PHE A 50 -3.08 16.88 10.15
C PHE A 50 -3.16 16.62 8.64
N PHE A 51 -2.08 16.13 8.03
CA PHE A 51 -2.06 15.84 6.60
C PHE A 51 -2.98 14.68 6.21
N ILE A 52 -3.09 13.63 7.03
CA ILE A 52 -4.01 12.52 6.81
C ILE A 52 -5.46 13.02 6.83
N LEU A 53 -5.85 13.76 7.87
CA LEU A 53 -7.21 14.31 7.99
C LEU A 53 -7.54 15.26 6.84
N LEU A 54 -6.60 16.13 6.47
CA LEU A 54 -6.75 17.05 5.35
C LEU A 54 -6.92 16.29 4.02
N SER A 55 -6.11 15.25 3.78
CA SER A 55 -6.24 14.43 2.58
C SER A 55 -7.58 13.70 2.52
N LEU A 56 -8.01 13.08 3.63
CA LEU A 56 -9.31 12.42 3.70
C LEU A 56 -10.47 13.39 3.44
N TRP A 57 -10.39 14.60 3.98
CA TRP A 57 -11.38 15.64 3.71
C TRP A 57 -11.42 16.06 2.23
N ILE A 58 -10.25 16.33 1.63
CA ILE A 58 -10.14 16.73 0.22
C ILE A 58 -10.65 15.61 -0.69
N VAL A 59 -10.28 14.36 -0.43
CA VAL A 59 -10.76 13.17 -1.14
C VAL A 59 -12.27 13.04 -1.00
N TYR A 60 -12.82 13.24 0.20
CA TYR A 60 -14.25 13.19 0.43
C TYR A 60 -14.99 14.22 -0.42
N VAL A 61 -14.59 15.49 -0.34
CA VAL A 61 -15.28 16.59 -1.02
C VAL A 61 -15.19 16.48 -2.54
N ASN A 62 -14.03 16.07 -3.07
CA ASN A 62 -13.76 16.13 -4.51
C ASN A 62 -14.04 14.83 -5.27
N ALA A 63 -13.87 13.66 -4.65
CA ALA A 63 -13.98 12.38 -5.32
C ALA A 63 -15.14 11.50 -4.81
N LEU A 64 -15.51 11.63 -3.53
CA LEU A 64 -16.49 10.74 -2.91
C LEU A 64 -17.87 11.39 -2.68
N LYS A 65 -17.97 12.72 -2.74
CA LYS A 65 -19.22 13.46 -2.55
C LYS A 65 -20.26 13.01 -3.58
N GLY A 66 -21.39 12.46 -3.10
CA GLY A 66 -22.47 11.93 -3.94
C GLY A 66 -22.37 10.42 -4.25
N LYS A 67 -21.32 9.73 -3.78
CA LYS A 67 -21.22 8.26 -3.86
C LYS A 67 -22.04 7.59 -2.74
N LEU A 68 -22.30 6.30 -2.90
CA LEU A 68 -22.98 5.50 -1.88
C LEU A 68 -22.14 5.41 -0.59
N LYS A 69 -22.79 5.52 0.58
CA LYS A 69 -22.12 5.47 1.91
C LYS A 69 -21.11 4.32 2.06
N PRO A 70 -21.41 3.07 1.62
CA PRO A 70 -20.44 1.98 1.72
C PRO A 70 -19.16 2.19 0.91
N ILE A 71 -19.24 2.83 -0.27
CA ILE A 71 -18.08 3.14 -1.10
C ILE A 71 -17.21 4.20 -0.41
N ILE A 72 -17.86 5.21 0.17
CA ILE A 72 -17.17 6.26 0.92
C ILE A 72 -16.41 5.64 2.10
N LEU A 73 -17.11 4.83 2.90
CA LEU A 73 -16.53 4.17 4.08
C LEU A 73 -15.36 3.28 3.66
N ALA A 74 -15.53 2.41 2.67
CA ALA A 74 -14.48 1.50 2.22
C ALA A 74 -13.24 2.24 1.71
N THR A 75 -13.42 3.35 0.97
CA THR A 75 -12.30 4.15 0.46
C THR A 75 -11.54 4.83 1.60
N ILE A 76 -12.25 5.43 2.55
CA ILE A 76 -11.65 6.08 3.72
C ILE A 76 -10.93 5.06 4.60
N THR A 77 -11.54 3.91 4.88
CA THR A 77 -10.93 2.83 5.67
C THR A 77 -9.65 2.32 5.01
N CYS A 78 -9.67 2.13 3.67
CA CYS A 78 -8.49 1.72 2.92
C CYS A 78 -7.35 2.75 3.02
N LEU A 79 -7.66 4.04 2.85
CA LEU A 79 -6.66 5.11 2.94
C LEU A 79 -6.10 5.27 4.34
N ILE A 80 -6.92 5.22 5.39
CA ILE A 80 -6.46 5.25 6.79
C ILE A 80 -5.51 4.08 7.03
N GLY A 81 -5.93 2.86 6.68
CA GLY A 81 -5.08 1.68 6.79
C GLY A 81 -3.75 1.86 6.07
N PHE A 82 -3.78 2.39 4.85
CA PHE A 82 -2.59 2.64 4.05
C PHE A 82 -1.62 3.62 4.71
N TYR A 83 -2.09 4.77 5.18
CA TYR A 83 -1.23 5.77 5.83
C TYR A 83 -0.57 5.22 7.08
N PHE A 84 -1.32 4.52 7.94
CA PHE A 84 -0.74 3.96 9.15
C PHE A 84 0.12 2.73 8.88
N CYS A 85 -0.16 1.93 7.84
CA CYS A 85 0.77 0.91 7.35
C CYS A 85 2.11 1.53 6.90
N LEU A 86 2.08 2.69 6.22
CA LEU A 86 3.30 3.39 5.81
C LEU A 86 4.11 3.82 7.04
N ILE A 87 3.47 4.49 8.00
CA ILE A 87 4.12 4.99 9.22
C ILE A 87 4.71 3.82 10.02
N THR A 88 3.96 2.73 10.24
CA THR A 88 4.44 1.55 10.96
C THR A 88 5.59 0.86 10.23
N THR A 89 5.54 0.76 8.89
CA THR A 89 6.62 0.16 8.08
C THR A 89 7.93 0.92 8.27
N ILE A 90 7.89 2.24 8.14
CA ILE A 90 9.07 3.10 8.32
C ILE A 90 9.59 3.01 9.76
N SER A 91 8.67 3.06 10.73
CA SER A 91 9.00 2.93 12.16
C SER A 91 9.67 1.59 12.48
N THR A 92 9.20 0.49 11.88
CA THR A 92 9.77 -0.86 12.03
C THR A 92 11.17 -0.95 11.40
N MET A 93 11.37 -0.26 10.27
CA MET A 93 12.67 -0.19 9.61
C MET A 93 13.71 0.55 10.43
N SER A 94 13.32 1.63 11.12
CA SER A 94 14.18 2.29 12.09
C SER A 94 14.40 1.41 13.31
N GLN A 95 13.33 0.87 13.93
CA GLN A 95 13.40 0.20 15.22
C GLN A 95 12.64 -1.13 15.27
N LYS A 96 13.28 -2.15 15.85
CA LYS A 96 12.67 -3.47 16.06
C LYS A 96 11.83 -3.49 17.36
N VAL A 97 10.65 -2.87 17.30
CA VAL A 97 9.70 -2.80 18.42
C VAL A 97 8.49 -3.66 18.09
N PHE A 98 8.09 -4.55 19.01
CA PHE A 98 7.02 -5.53 18.80
C PHE A 98 5.68 -4.85 18.45
N GLU A 99 5.39 -3.73 19.10
CA GLU A 99 4.19 -2.94 18.94
C GLU A 99 4.02 -2.43 17.50
N ASN A 100 5.13 -2.12 16.81
CA ASN A 100 5.07 -1.71 15.41
C ASN A 100 4.60 -2.85 14.49
N TYR A 101 4.98 -4.10 14.77
CA TYR A 101 4.51 -5.28 14.02
C TYR A 101 3.03 -5.55 14.26
N VAL A 102 2.59 -5.49 15.53
CA VAL A 102 1.17 -5.64 15.89
C VAL A 102 0.32 -4.55 15.22
N SER A 103 0.76 -3.30 15.31
CA SER A 103 0.09 -2.17 14.67
C SER A 103 0.05 -2.30 13.16
N PHE A 104 1.12 -2.79 12.51
CA PHE A 104 1.09 -3.08 11.09
C PHE A 104 0.05 -4.15 10.72
N GLY A 105 -0.11 -5.20 11.53
CA GLY A 105 -1.15 -6.21 11.34
C GLY A 105 -2.56 -5.61 11.39
N ILE A 106 -2.83 -4.78 12.41
CA ILE A 106 -4.12 -4.07 12.56
C ILE A 106 -4.39 -3.17 11.34
N ASN A 107 -3.41 -2.36 10.94
CA ASN A 107 -3.57 -1.43 9.81
C ASN A 107 -3.73 -2.18 8.49
N SER A 108 -3.06 -3.32 8.33
CA SER A 108 -3.21 -4.18 7.16
C SER A 108 -4.63 -4.71 7.02
N LEU A 109 -5.29 -5.06 8.13
CA LEU A 109 -6.70 -5.46 8.12
C LEU A 109 -7.61 -4.34 7.60
N LEU A 110 -7.33 -3.07 7.96
CA LEU A 110 -8.07 -1.92 7.43
C LEU A 110 -7.88 -1.78 5.90
N VAL A 111 -6.67 -1.95 5.39
CA VAL A 111 -6.39 -1.95 3.94
C VAL A 111 -7.15 -3.07 3.25
N ILE A 112 -7.08 -4.30 3.77
CA ILE A 112 -7.72 -5.49 3.18
C ILE A 112 -9.24 -5.35 3.19
N THR A 113 -9.84 -4.94 4.30
CA THR A 113 -11.30 -4.79 4.41
C THR A 113 -11.84 -3.72 3.48
N GLY A 114 -11.21 -2.54 3.40
CA GLY A 114 -11.62 -1.48 2.47
C GLY A 114 -11.43 -1.86 1.00
N SER A 115 -10.27 -2.42 0.65
CA SER A 115 -9.95 -2.80 -0.73
C SER A 115 -10.81 -3.97 -1.23
N SER A 116 -11.03 -4.99 -0.41
CA SER A 116 -11.86 -6.16 -0.78
C SER A 116 -13.30 -5.76 -1.11
N TYR A 117 -13.90 -4.87 -0.32
CA TYR A 117 -15.24 -4.36 -0.61
C TYR A 117 -15.30 -3.64 -1.97
N LEU A 118 -14.33 -2.77 -2.26
CA LEU A 118 -14.30 -2.03 -3.52
C LEU A 118 -14.01 -2.95 -4.71
N MET A 119 -13.07 -3.88 -4.58
CA MET A 119 -12.80 -4.88 -5.62
C MET A 119 -14.03 -5.74 -5.93
N TYR A 120 -14.79 -6.14 -4.90
CA TYR A 120 -16.05 -6.85 -5.06
C TYR A 120 -17.09 -5.97 -5.77
N LYS A 121 -17.31 -4.73 -5.30
CA LYS A 121 -18.33 -3.82 -5.84
C LYS A 121 -18.13 -3.51 -7.33
N TYR A 122 -16.87 -3.41 -7.77
CA TYR A 122 -16.52 -3.14 -9.17
C TYR A 122 -16.29 -4.40 -10.01
N ASN A 123 -16.64 -5.59 -9.50
CA ASN A 123 -16.46 -6.89 -10.18
C ASN A 123 -15.02 -7.14 -10.66
N VAL A 124 -14.04 -6.57 -9.95
CA VAL A 124 -12.62 -6.66 -10.31
C VAL A 124 -12.15 -8.10 -10.27
N SER A 125 -12.55 -8.86 -9.24
CA SER A 125 -12.16 -10.26 -9.09
C SER A 125 -12.58 -11.11 -10.29
N LYS A 126 -13.78 -10.88 -10.84
CA LYS A 126 -14.26 -11.60 -12.03
C LYS A 126 -13.43 -11.25 -13.26
N LYS A 127 -13.10 -9.97 -13.47
CA LYS A 127 -12.26 -9.52 -14.58
C LYS A 127 -10.82 -10.04 -14.47
N MET A 128 -10.26 -10.01 -13.26
CA MET A 128 -8.93 -10.53 -12.98
C MET A 128 -8.88 -12.04 -13.19
N PHE A 129 -9.92 -12.79 -12.79
CA PHE A 129 -10.01 -14.22 -13.05
C PHE A 129 -10.01 -14.54 -14.54
N SER A 130 -10.77 -13.80 -15.36
CA SER A 130 -10.74 -13.99 -16.81
C SER A 130 -9.38 -13.64 -17.42
N TYR A 131 -8.70 -12.61 -16.90
CA TYR A 131 -7.37 -12.20 -17.36
C TYR A 131 -6.31 -13.26 -17.02
N PHE A 132 -6.35 -13.79 -15.79
CA PHE A 132 -5.48 -14.87 -15.33
C PHE A 132 -5.77 -16.22 -16.00
N SER A 133 -6.91 -16.39 -16.67
CA SER A 133 -7.20 -17.60 -17.44
C SER A 133 -6.39 -17.70 -18.75
N SER A 134 -5.70 -16.63 -19.16
CA SER A 134 -4.85 -16.66 -20.35
C SER A 134 -3.48 -17.27 -20.06
N ARG A 135 -3.05 -18.21 -20.91
CA ARG A 135 -1.76 -18.93 -20.74
C ARG A 135 -0.56 -17.98 -20.67
N ASP A 136 -0.54 -16.95 -21.52
CA ASP A 136 0.51 -15.91 -21.52
C ASP A 136 0.61 -15.16 -20.18
N THR A 137 -0.52 -14.88 -19.53
CA THR A 137 -0.53 -14.21 -18.22
C THR A 137 -0.05 -15.16 -17.12
N ILE A 138 -0.45 -16.43 -17.16
CA ILE A 138 0.01 -17.46 -16.20
C ILE A 138 1.53 -17.65 -16.30
N ASP A 139 2.08 -17.69 -17.52
CA ASP A 139 3.51 -17.84 -17.74
C ASP A 139 4.28 -16.63 -17.15
N LYS A 140 3.79 -15.41 -17.39
CA LYS A 140 4.37 -14.19 -16.80
C LYS A 140 4.29 -14.18 -15.27
N ILE A 141 3.17 -14.61 -14.68
CA ILE A 141 3.03 -14.73 -13.22
C ILE A 141 4.03 -15.75 -12.68
N SER A 142 4.17 -16.89 -13.35
CA SER A 142 5.10 -17.94 -12.93
C SER A 142 6.55 -17.45 -12.95
N VAL A 143 6.93 -16.69 -13.98
CA VAL A 143 8.25 -16.04 -14.05
C VAL A 143 8.42 -15.00 -12.93
N SER A 144 7.41 -14.16 -12.71
CA SER A 144 7.44 -13.17 -11.63
C SER A 144 7.56 -13.82 -10.25
N ALA A 145 6.82 -14.90 -10.00
CA ALA A 145 6.85 -15.67 -8.78
C ALA A 145 8.19 -16.39 -8.59
N ALA A 146 8.78 -16.93 -9.65
CA ALA A 146 10.11 -17.52 -9.59
C ALA A 146 11.18 -16.48 -9.18
N PHE A 147 11.14 -15.29 -9.78
CA PHE A 147 12.01 -14.19 -9.36
C PHE A 147 11.74 -13.71 -7.94
N LEU A 148 10.47 -13.71 -7.51
CA LEU A 148 10.11 -13.37 -6.14
C LEU A 148 10.67 -14.40 -5.15
N VAL A 149 10.52 -15.70 -5.43
CA VAL A 149 11.09 -16.79 -4.61
C VAL A 149 12.60 -16.66 -4.53
N LEU A 150 13.28 -16.39 -5.64
CA LEU A 150 14.73 -16.14 -5.66
C LEU A 150 15.11 -14.88 -4.90
N GLY A 151 14.32 -13.81 -5.00
CA GLY A 151 14.52 -12.58 -4.23
C GLY A 151 14.31 -12.78 -2.73
N VAL A 152 13.35 -13.63 -2.36
CA VAL A 152 13.02 -13.98 -0.97
C VAL A 152 13.94 -15.08 -0.41
N SER A 153 14.69 -15.79 -1.26
CA SER A 153 15.54 -16.93 -0.85
C SER A 153 16.49 -16.64 0.32
N ARG A 154 16.95 -15.39 0.45
CA ARG A 154 17.79 -14.94 1.56
C ARG A 154 17.10 -15.01 2.93
N ILE A 155 15.76 -14.97 2.97
CA ILE A 155 14.97 -15.21 4.18
C ILE A 155 15.24 -16.63 4.72
N LEU A 156 15.32 -17.61 3.82
CA LEU A 156 15.54 -19.01 4.18
C LEU A 156 17.04 -19.33 4.33
N VAL A 157 17.88 -18.68 3.51
CA VAL A 157 19.31 -18.97 3.42
C VAL A 157 20.13 -17.68 3.57
N ARG A 158 20.56 -17.38 4.80
CA ARG A 158 21.29 -16.14 5.14
C ARG A 158 22.63 -15.97 4.40
N SER A 159 23.20 -17.04 3.86
CA SER A 159 24.46 -17.00 3.09
C SER A 159 24.30 -16.42 1.68
N VAL A 160 23.07 -16.24 1.18
CA VAL A 160 22.84 -15.58 -0.11
C VAL A 160 23.25 -14.11 -0.03
N TYR A 161 24.05 -13.66 -1.01
CA TYR A 161 24.56 -12.30 -1.06
C TYR A 161 23.41 -11.30 -1.30
N LEU A 162 23.33 -10.24 -0.49
CA LEU A 162 22.23 -9.26 -0.50
C LEU A 162 21.92 -8.69 -1.90
N PRO A 163 22.91 -8.23 -2.69
CA PRO A 163 22.68 -7.68 -4.02
C PRO A 163 22.03 -8.66 -5.00
N VAL A 164 22.28 -9.96 -4.87
CA VAL A 164 21.69 -10.99 -5.74
C VAL A 164 20.19 -11.11 -5.44
N SER A 165 19.84 -11.21 -4.16
CA SER A 165 18.45 -11.22 -3.68
C SER A 165 17.70 -9.94 -4.09
N LEU A 166 18.32 -8.76 -3.97
CA LEU A 166 17.74 -7.49 -4.41
C LEU A 166 17.52 -7.43 -5.94
N SER A 167 18.48 -7.94 -6.72
CA SER A 167 18.38 -7.98 -8.19
C SER A 167 17.19 -8.80 -8.68
N PHE A 168 17.01 -10.00 -8.12
CA PHE A 168 15.85 -10.84 -8.45
C PHE A 168 14.53 -10.19 -8.02
N LEU A 169 14.54 -9.46 -6.91
CA LEU A 169 13.35 -8.74 -6.47
C LEU A 169 12.97 -7.60 -7.42
N PHE A 170 13.97 -6.85 -7.88
CA PHE A 170 13.77 -5.81 -8.88
C PHE A 170 13.24 -6.39 -10.20
N LEU A 171 13.77 -7.55 -10.64
CA LEU A 171 13.28 -8.26 -11.82
C LEU A 171 11.84 -8.77 -11.64
N SER A 172 11.48 -9.30 -10.46
CA SER A 172 10.11 -9.67 -10.14
C SER A 172 9.16 -8.48 -10.29
N TRP A 173 9.58 -7.29 -9.84
CA TRP A 173 8.81 -6.06 -10.01
C TRP A 173 8.62 -5.65 -11.48
N ILE A 174 9.65 -5.79 -12.32
CA ILE A 174 9.53 -5.51 -13.75
C ILE A 174 8.48 -6.41 -14.40
N VAL A 175 8.55 -7.73 -14.15
CA VAL A 175 7.59 -8.69 -14.72
C VAL A 175 6.19 -8.45 -14.18
N THR A 176 6.07 -8.16 -12.88
CA THR A 176 4.79 -7.77 -12.23
C THR A 176 4.21 -6.51 -12.86
N PHE A 177 5.03 -5.51 -13.19
CA PHE A 177 4.58 -4.30 -13.86
C PHE A 177 4.07 -4.59 -15.28
N ILE A 178 4.72 -5.48 -16.03
CA ILE A 178 4.27 -5.91 -17.36
C ILE A 178 2.90 -6.59 -17.28
N ILE A 179 2.69 -7.46 -16.28
CA ILE A 179 1.39 -8.10 -16.01
C ILE A 179 0.36 -7.02 -15.69
N LEU A 180 0.66 -6.12 -14.75
CA LEU A 180 -0.29 -5.07 -14.33
C LEU A 180 -0.66 -4.13 -15.48
N ARG A 181 0.30 -3.76 -16.33
CA ARG A 181 0.06 -2.89 -17.51
C ARG A 181 -0.98 -3.47 -18.47
N SER A 182 -1.01 -4.79 -18.62
CA SER A 182 -1.97 -5.49 -19.48
C SER A 182 -3.21 -5.98 -18.74
N SER A 183 -3.27 -5.75 -17.43
CA SER A 183 -4.37 -6.22 -16.58
C SER A 183 -5.59 -5.30 -16.63
N PRO A 184 -6.78 -5.84 -16.34
CA PRO A 184 -7.99 -5.04 -16.11
C PRO A 184 -7.85 -4.00 -15.00
N LEU A 185 -6.84 -4.11 -14.11
CA LEU A 185 -6.53 -3.13 -13.06
C LEU A 185 -5.98 -1.81 -13.60
N MET A 186 -5.35 -1.81 -14.78
CA MET A 186 -4.86 -0.61 -15.44
C MET A 186 -5.69 -0.22 -16.68
N GLU A 187 -6.86 -0.84 -16.87
CA GLU A 187 -7.83 -0.39 -17.89
C GLU A 187 -8.21 1.08 -17.67
N THR A 188 -8.43 1.80 -18.77
CA THR A 188 -8.93 3.19 -18.76
C THR A 188 -10.18 3.38 -17.91
N ASN A 189 -11.02 2.35 -17.78
CA ASN A 189 -12.19 2.35 -16.90
C ASN A 189 -11.87 2.41 -15.39
N MET A 190 -10.71 1.91 -14.93
CA MET A 190 -10.27 2.12 -13.55
C MET A 190 -9.83 3.56 -13.31
N MET A 191 -9.19 4.21 -14.30
CA MET A 191 -8.84 5.63 -14.21
C MET A 191 -10.05 6.58 -14.19
N LEU A 192 -11.25 6.07 -14.52
CA LEU A 192 -12.51 6.81 -14.39
C LEU A 192 -13.12 6.76 -12.97
N ASN A 193 -12.77 5.74 -12.17
CA ASN A 193 -13.25 5.58 -10.80
C ASN A 193 -12.11 5.80 -9.81
N PHE A 194 -12.06 7.00 -9.23
CA PHE A 194 -11.01 7.40 -8.31
C PHE A 194 -10.81 6.41 -7.15
N GLU A 195 -11.89 5.97 -6.52
CA GLU A 195 -11.91 5.01 -5.41
C GLU A 195 -11.20 3.70 -5.76
N LEU A 196 -11.42 3.21 -6.97
CA LEU A 196 -10.88 1.94 -7.42
C LEU A 196 -9.40 2.08 -7.78
N PHE A 197 -9.04 3.16 -8.47
CA PHE A 197 -7.64 3.50 -8.75
C PHE A 197 -6.83 3.65 -7.46
N MET A 198 -7.37 4.39 -6.48
CA MET A 198 -6.71 4.59 -5.19
C MET A 198 -6.57 3.30 -4.39
N CYS A 199 -7.57 2.42 -4.42
CA CYS A 199 -7.46 1.15 -3.70
C CYS A 199 -6.46 0.19 -4.36
N SER A 200 -6.42 0.13 -5.70
CA SER A 200 -5.42 -0.69 -6.39
C SER A 200 -4.00 -0.20 -6.11
N THR A 201 -3.78 1.12 -6.10
CA THR A 201 -2.47 1.71 -5.76
C THR A 201 -2.10 1.51 -4.29
N ALA A 202 -3.05 1.66 -3.37
CA ALA A 202 -2.85 1.39 -1.94
C ALA A 202 -2.50 -0.08 -1.68
N VAL A 203 -3.20 -1.03 -2.31
CA VAL A 203 -2.90 -2.47 -2.20
C VAL A 203 -1.50 -2.79 -2.74
N PHE A 204 -1.14 -2.22 -3.89
CA PHE A 204 0.18 -2.40 -4.47
C PHE A 204 1.30 -1.90 -3.53
N ALA A 205 1.13 -0.70 -2.97
CA ALA A 205 2.07 -0.15 -2.01
C ALA A 205 2.09 -0.96 -0.69
N TRP A 206 0.94 -1.46 -0.24
CA TRP A 206 0.84 -2.31 0.94
C TRP A 206 1.60 -3.64 0.78
N ILE A 207 1.53 -4.31 -0.39
CA ILE A 207 2.31 -5.52 -0.65
C ILE A 207 3.82 -5.27 -0.48
N ASN A 208 4.31 -4.11 -0.94
CA ASN A 208 5.69 -3.69 -0.74
C ASN A 208 6.04 -3.52 0.74
N MET A 209 5.14 -2.89 1.50
CA MET A 209 5.30 -2.69 2.94
C MET A 209 5.35 -4.01 3.71
N VAL A 210 4.47 -4.96 3.38
CA VAL A 210 4.47 -6.32 3.96
C VAL A 210 5.83 -6.98 3.74
N TYR A 211 6.34 -6.91 2.51
CA TYR A 211 7.65 -7.48 2.18
C TYR A 211 8.77 -6.85 3.03
N LEU A 212 8.79 -5.52 3.11
CA LEU A 212 9.78 -4.78 3.90
C LEU A 212 9.76 -5.20 5.37
N ILE A 213 8.57 -5.29 5.99
CA ILE A 213 8.44 -5.70 7.38
C ILE A 213 8.92 -7.14 7.59
N LEU A 214 8.58 -8.06 6.68
CA LEU A 214 9.06 -9.45 6.75
C LEU A 214 10.59 -9.50 6.64
N LEU A 215 11.19 -8.77 5.69
CA LEU A 215 12.65 -8.68 5.57
C LEU A 215 13.29 -8.19 6.88
N ARG A 216 12.72 -7.15 7.50
CA ARG A 216 13.23 -6.58 8.75
C ARG A 216 13.08 -7.50 9.95
N ALA A 217 12.04 -8.33 9.99
CA ALA A 217 11.83 -9.33 11.04
C ALA A 217 12.88 -10.46 11.02
N ILE A 218 13.49 -10.72 9.87
CA ILE A 218 14.38 -11.86 9.63
C ILE A 218 15.87 -11.47 9.66
N LEU A 219 16.18 -10.22 9.26
CA LEU A 219 17.44 -9.54 9.58
C LEU A 219 17.55 -9.28 11.09
#